data_AF-A0A8X8CA01-F1
#
_entry.id   AF-A0A8X8CA01-F1
#
_cell.length_a   1.000
_cell.length_b   1.000
_cell.length_c   1.000
_cell.angle_alpha   90.00
_cell.angle_beta   90.00
_cell.angle_gamma   90.00
#
_symmetry.space_group_name_H-M   'P 1'
#
loop_
_entity.id
_entity.type
_entity.pdbx_description
1 polymer ?
#
loop_
_entity_poly.entity_id
_entity_poly.type
_entity_poly.pdbx_seq_one_letter_code
_entity_poly.pdbx_strand_id
1 'polypeptide(L)'
;MSVSRKTKNSHHFSTPQSLSDWLKPRLPSDSFASWGIKPGTKNIHNLWLEISQGETFLADSTPPIRTVNVVTVKIINKNQTLIESHQELSDGSVRNRCRPLSEKMKPNESFKDAIFRAINEELGSILKDGNEVSINIVNGSYKEKVEERNSMSYPGLPARYVLYSADVEVNGLPDGEFCTEEAEEYPDSEEKRVAEKAVSVKKHFWKWVSSDSVHS
;
A
#
# COMPACT_ATOMS: atom_id res chain seq x y z
N MET A 1 30.05 8.40 26.20
CA MET A 1 28.85 7.61 26.51
C MET A 1 28.21 7.21 25.19
N SER A 2 28.38 5.95 24.80
CA SER A 2 27.95 5.45 23.49
C SER A 2 26.46 5.12 23.53
N VAL A 3 25.66 5.82 22.74
CA VAL A 3 24.25 5.50 22.56
C VAL A 3 24.16 4.27 21.65
N SER A 4 23.58 3.22 22.22
CA SER A 4 23.34 1.91 21.62
C SER A 4 22.73 2.00 20.22
N ARG A 5 23.37 1.34 19.25
CA ARG A 5 22.81 1.04 17.94
C ARG A 5 21.56 0.20 18.16
N LYS A 6 20.37 0.78 17.92
CA LYS A 6 19.10 0.04 17.87
C LYS A 6 19.26 -1.13 16.89
N THR A 7 19.01 -2.32 17.40
CA THR A 7 19.08 -3.63 16.73
C THR A 7 18.25 -3.61 15.45
N LYS A 8 18.91 -3.63 14.29
CA LYS A 8 18.30 -4.05 13.02
C LYS A 8 18.00 -5.55 13.13
N ASN A 9 16.82 -5.93 13.61
CA ASN A 9 16.35 -7.30 13.43
C ASN A 9 16.00 -7.48 11.95
N SER A 10 16.98 -7.87 11.14
CA SER A 10 16.76 -8.35 9.78
C SER A 10 16.29 -9.81 9.88
N HIS A 11 15.03 -10.02 10.25
CA HIS A 11 14.41 -11.33 10.03
C HIS A 11 14.20 -11.49 8.52
N HIS A 12 15.22 -11.99 7.83
CA HIS A 12 15.11 -12.34 6.43
C HIS A 12 14.52 -13.75 6.35
N PHE A 13 13.19 -13.82 6.20
CA PHE A 13 12.49 -15.09 6.01
C PHE A 13 12.83 -15.62 4.62
N SER A 14 13.47 -16.79 4.52
CA SER A 14 13.89 -17.35 3.23
C SER A 14 12.72 -17.84 2.38
N THR A 15 11.59 -18.17 3.00
CA THR A 15 10.37 -18.65 2.31
C THR A 15 9.10 -18.17 3.01
N PRO A 16 7.94 -18.13 2.31
CA PRO A 16 6.64 -17.88 2.94
C PRO A 16 6.34 -18.86 4.08
N GLN A 17 6.81 -20.10 3.98
CA GLN A 17 6.65 -21.12 5.03
C GLN A 17 7.42 -20.75 6.30
N SER A 18 8.67 -20.32 6.18
CA SER A 18 9.48 -19.89 7.33
C SER A 18 8.87 -18.68 8.06
N LEU A 19 8.25 -17.75 7.32
CA LEU A 19 7.48 -16.65 7.91
C LEU A 19 6.23 -17.16 8.63
N SER A 20 5.49 -18.08 8.00
CA SER A 20 4.30 -18.71 8.60
C SER A 20 4.63 -19.36 9.94
N ASP A 21 5.67 -20.18 9.99
CA ASP A 21 6.06 -20.91 11.20
C ASP A 21 6.52 -19.98 12.33
N TRP A 22 7.11 -18.83 11.99
CA TRP A 22 7.45 -17.80 12.96
C TRP A 22 6.20 -17.07 13.49
N LEU A 23 5.19 -16.81 12.65
CA LEU A 23 3.96 -16.10 13.02
C LEU A 23 2.96 -16.96 13.80
N LYS A 24 2.82 -18.25 13.47
CA LYS A 24 1.85 -19.17 14.09
C LYS A 24 1.80 -19.12 15.63
N PRO A 25 2.93 -19.20 16.35
CA PRO A 25 2.89 -19.15 17.82
C PRO A 25 2.70 -17.73 18.39
N ARG A 26 2.69 -16.69 17.55
CA ARG A 26 2.70 -15.27 17.96
C ARG A 26 1.39 -14.52 17.65
N LEU A 27 0.51 -15.10 16.83
CA LEU A 27 -0.75 -14.49 16.41
C LEU A 27 -1.94 -15.32 16.90
N PRO A 28 -3.12 -14.71 17.11
CA PRO A 28 -4.34 -15.46 17.40
C PRO A 28 -4.70 -16.39 16.24
N SER A 29 -4.87 -17.69 16.52
CA SER A 29 -5.07 -18.73 15.50
C SER A 29 -6.22 -18.42 14.54
N ASP A 30 -7.38 -18.00 15.05
CA ASP A 30 -8.56 -17.69 14.22
C ASP A 30 -8.30 -16.51 13.28
N SER A 31 -7.55 -15.52 13.75
CA SER A 31 -7.20 -14.35 12.93
C SER A 31 -6.21 -14.72 11.84
N PHE A 32 -5.17 -15.48 12.17
CA PHE A 32 -4.16 -15.91 11.20
C PHE A 32 -4.75 -16.88 10.16
N ALA A 33 -5.63 -17.79 10.57
CA ALA A 33 -6.32 -18.72 9.67
C ALA A 33 -7.25 -18.02 8.66
N SER A 34 -7.66 -16.77 8.93
CA SER A 34 -8.53 -16.00 8.03
C SER A 34 -7.81 -15.39 6.83
N TRP A 35 -6.47 -15.36 6.82
CA TRP A 35 -5.67 -14.70 5.80
C TRP A 35 -5.79 -15.40 4.43
N GLY A 36 -6.24 -14.67 3.41
CA GLY A 36 -6.49 -15.22 2.07
C GLY A 36 -7.76 -16.09 1.96
N ILE A 37 -8.51 -16.23 3.04
CA ILE A 37 -9.80 -16.94 3.07
C ILE A 37 -10.95 -15.95 3.23
N LYS A 38 -10.80 -14.98 4.15
CA LYS A 38 -11.78 -13.92 4.32
C LYS A 38 -11.62 -12.87 3.22
N PRO A 39 -12.71 -12.46 2.53
CA PRO A 39 -12.66 -11.45 1.48
C PRO A 39 -11.92 -10.17 1.90
N GLY A 40 -11.08 -9.64 1.00
CA GLY A 40 -10.31 -8.43 1.23
C GLY A 40 -9.07 -8.58 2.12
N THR A 41 -8.78 -9.79 2.63
CA THR A 41 -7.53 -10.08 3.36
C THR A 41 -6.42 -10.51 2.40
N LYS A 42 -5.18 -10.19 2.76
CA LYS A 42 -3.99 -10.68 2.08
C LYS A 42 -3.56 -12.00 2.73
N ASN A 43 -2.74 -12.78 2.01
CA ASN A 43 -2.25 -14.05 2.51
C ASN A 43 -0.77 -14.00 2.92
N ILE A 44 -0.23 -15.12 3.38
CA ILE A 44 1.17 -15.22 3.84
C ILE A 44 2.19 -14.91 2.74
N HIS A 45 1.91 -15.24 1.48
CA HIS A 45 2.78 -14.95 0.34
C HIS A 45 2.87 -13.44 0.10
N ASN A 46 1.75 -12.72 0.22
CA ASN A 46 1.79 -11.25 0.16
C ASN A 46 2.70 -10.66 1.24
N LEU A 47 2.56 -11.09 2.50
CA LEU A 47 3.37 -10.52 3.58
C LEU A 47 4.86 -10.85 3.41
N TRP A 48 5.15 -12.06 2.94
CA TRP A 48 6.51 -12.47 2.65
C TRP A 48 7.13 -11.61 1.54
N LEU A 49 6.40 -11.36 0.44
CA LEU A 49 6.85 -10.48 -0.64
C LEU A 49 7.12 -9.05 -0.13
N GLU A 50 6.20 -8.50 0.67
CA GLU A 50 6.37 -7.16 1.25
C GLU A 50 7.64 -7.06 2.12
N ILE A 51 7.98 -8.13 2.86
CA ILE A 51 9.20 -8.17 3.68
C ILE A 51 10.45 -8.41 2.83
N SER A 52 10.38 -9.30 1.83
CA SER A 52 11.53 -9.60 0.95
C SER A 52 11.93 -8.40 0.10
N GLN A 53 10.95 -7.59 -0.31
CA GLN A 53 11.16 -6.31 -1.00
C GLN A 53 11.51 -5.15 -0.06
N GLY A 54 11.55 -5.37 1.26
CA GLY A 54 11.89 -4.36 2.25
C GLY A 54 10.83 -3.26 2.44
N GLU A 55 9.62 -3.45 1.92
CA GLU A 55 8.49 -2.52 2.06
C GLU A 55 7.85 -2.59 3.46
N THR A 56 8.04 -3.74 4.13
CA THR A 56 7.47 -4.03 5.43
C THR A 56 8.53 -4.58 6.39
N PHE A 57 8.45 -4.14 7.64
CA PHE A 57 9.29 -4.64 8.73
C PHE A 57 8.43 -5.24 9.84
N LEU A 58 8.88 -6.33 10.44
CA LEU A 58 8.25 -6.92 11.62
C LEU A 58 9.12 -6.68 12.85
N ALA A 59 8.56 -6.02 13.87
CA ALA A 59 9.18 -5.96 15.18
C ALA A 59 9.01 -7.31 15.89
N ASP A 60 10.08 -7.77 16.56
CA ASP A 60 10.07 -9.01 17.33
C ASP A 60 9.39 -8.79 18.69
N SER A 61 8.07 -8.65 18.64
CA SER A 61 7.16 -8.57 19.79
C SER A 61 6.11 -9.68 19.71
N THR A 62 5.26 -9.82 20.72
CA THR A 62 4.16 -10.80 20.72
C THR A 62 2.85 -10.13 21.12
N PRO A 63 1.92 -9.85 20.18
CA PRO A 63 2.07 -10.08 18.73
C PRO A 63 3.14 -9.17 18.09
N PRO A 64 3.76 -9.58 16.97
CA PRO A 64 4.70 -8.75 16.23
C PRO A 64 4.01 -7.53 15.62
N ILE A 65 4.72 -6.40 15.55
CA ILE A 65 4.18 -5.16 14.96
C ILE A 65 4.72 -4.98 13.55
N ARG A 66 3.80 -4.88 12.58
CA ARG A 66 4.10 -4.63 11.17
C ARG A 66 4.28 -3.14 10.91
N THR A 67 5.48 -2.70 10.56
CA THR A 67 5.75 -1.31 10.20
C THR A 67 5.77 -1.15 8.69
N VAL A 68 5.04 -0.15 8.19
CA VAL A 68 4.97 0.18 6.75
C VAL A 68 5.07 1.69 6.57
N ASN A 69 5.91 2.10 5.62
CA ASN A 69 5.98 3.46 5.13
C ASN A 69 5.04 3.60 3.92
N VAL A 70 4.13 4.57 3.96
CA VAL A 70 3.09 4.74 2.93
C VAL A 70 3.11 6.19 2.45
N VAL A 71 3.13 6.38 1.14
CA VAL A 71 2.84 7.66 0.52
C VAL A 71 1.33 7.77 0.30
N THR A 72 0.73 8.88 0.71
CA THR A 72 -0.67 9.21 0.48
C THR A 72 -0.76 10.45 -0.40
N VAL A 73 -1.17 10.25 -1.65
CA VAL A 73 -1.24 11.31 -2.65
C VAL A 73 -2.67 11.85 -2.68
N LYS A 74 -2.87 13.06 -2.15
CA LYS A 74 -4.16 13.74 -2.22
C LYS A 74 -4.25 14.50 -3.53
N ILE A 75 -4.78 13.84 -4.56
CA ILE A 75 -4.97 14.47 -5.87
C ILE A 75 -6.15 15.43 -5.78
N ILE A 76 -5.89 16.71 -5.99
CA ILE A 76 -6.87 17.79 -5.85
C ILE A 76 -7.21 18.41 -7.20
N ASN A 77 -8.47 18.82 -7.35
CA ASN A 77 -8.96 19.59 -8.48
C ASN A 77 -10.09 20.52 -8.01
N LYS A 78 -9.87 21.84 -8.08
CA LYS A 78 -10.80 22.85 -7.56
C LYS A 78 -11.15 22.55 -6.10
N ASN A 79 -12.43 22.27 -5.81
CA ASN A 79 -12.92 21.94 -4.47
C ASN A 79 -13.08 20.43 -4.24
N GLN A 80 -12.54 19.60 -5.12
CA GLN A 80 -12.67 18.14 -5.06
C GLN A 80 -11.33 17.46 -4.83
N THR A 81 -11.42 16.28 -4.23
CA THR A 81 -10.30 15.35 -4.04
C THR A 81 -10.64 14.03 -4.71
N LEU A 82 -9.69 13.46 -5.45
CA LEU A 82 -9.83 12.13 -6.01
C LEU A 82 -9.62 11.10 -4.89
N ILE A 83 -10.57 10.18 -4.76
CA ILE A 83 -10.44 9.04 -3.87
C ILE A 83 -10.57 7.74 -4.63
N GLU A 84 -9.86 6.73 -4.14
CA GLU A 84 -10.13 5.36 -4.46
C GLU A 84 -11.35 4.91 -3.65
N SER A 85 -12.45 4.65 -4.34
CA SER A 85 -13.69 4.20 -3.71
C SER A 85 -13.60 2.74 -3.27
N HIS A 86 -13.21 1.87 -4.18
CA HIS A 86 -13.04 0.44 -3.98
C HIS A 86 -12.03 -0.14 -4.97
N GLN A 87 -11.62 -1.37 -4.70
CA GLN A 87 -10.72 -2.17 -5.52
C GLN A 87 -11.37 -3.52 -5.84
N GLU A 88 -11.11 -4.04 -7.03
CA GLU A 88 -11.33 -5.45 -7.38
C GLU A 88 -10.00 -6.20 -7.25
N LEU A 89 -10.00 -7.30 -6.49
CA LEU A 89 -8.83 -8.13 -6.25
C LEU A 89 -8.76 -9.32 -7.21
N SER A 90 -7.59 -9.95 -7.30
CA SER A 90 -7.35 -11.12 -8.17
C SER A 90 -8.19 -12.35 -7.85
N ASP A 91 -8.74 -12.42 -6.63
CA ASP A 91 -9.68 -13.46 -6.19
C ASP A 91 -11.16 -13.11 -6.48
N GLY A 92 -11.41 -11.99 -7.18
CA GLY A 92 -12.74 -11.46 -7.49
C GLY A 92 -13.42 -10.74 -6.33
N SER A 93 -12.78 -10.67 -5.15
CA SER A 93 -13.35 -9.95 -4.02
C SER A 93 -13.23 -8.44 -4.20
N VAL A 94 -14.19 -7.69 -3.64
CA VAL A 94 -14.19 -6.24 -3.63
C VAL A 94 -13.81 -5.71 -2.27
N ARG A 95 -12.91 -4.73 -2.24
CA ARG A 95 -12.47 -4.04 -1.03
C ARG A 95 -12.80 -2.57 -1.09
N ASN A 96 -13.63 -2.10 -0.15
CA ASN A 96 -13.87 -0.67 0.04
C ASN A 96 -12.63 0.01 0.60
N ARG A 97 -12.32 1.20 0.06
CA ARG A 97 -11.12 1.97 0.36
C ARG A 97 -11.50 3.34 0.89
N CYS A 98 -12.31 4.08 0.13
CA CYS A 98 -12.80 5.43 0.42
C CYS A 98 -11.70 6.39 0.91
N ARG A 99 -10.53 6.36 0.26
CA ARG A 99 -9.34 7.12 0.68
C ARG A 99 -8.55 7.61 -0.52
N PRO A 100 -7.67 8.62 -0.35
CA PRO A 100 -6.75 9.02 -1.40
C PRO A 100 -5.83 7.87 -1.84
N LEU A 101 -5.21 8.04 -3.01
CA LEU A 101 -4.19 7.14 -3.54
C LEU A 101 -3.14 6.88 -2.46
N SER A 102 -2.92 5.61 -2.12
CA SER A 102 -2.10 5.21 -0.98
C SER A 102 -1.22 4.03 -1.35
N GLU A 103 0.08 4.26 -1.42
CA GLU A 103 1.04 3.29 -1.95
C GLU A 103 2.19 3.06 -0.99
N LYS A 104 2.71 1.83 -0.92
CA LYS A 104 3.85 1.53 -0.04
C LYS A 104 5.10 2.18 -0.63
N MET A 105 5.96 2.74 0.21
CA MET A 105 7.25 3.24 -0.24
C MET A 105 8.24 2.09 -0.42
N LYS A 106 9.01 2.11 -1.51
CA LYS A 106 10.10 1.15 -1.75
C LYS A 106 11.35 1.54 -0.95
N PRO A 107 12.26 0.59 -0.64
CA PRO A 107 13.50 0.92 0.04
C PRO A 107 14.33 1.95 -0.73
N ASN A 108 14.91 2.91 -0.01
CA ASN A 108 15.76 3.97 -0.56
C ASN A 108 15.07 4.91 -1.57
N GLU A 109 13.74 4.89 -1.66
CA GLU A 109 12.96 5.78 -2.50
C GLU A 109 12.72 7.13 -1.80
N SER A 110 12.83 8.24 -2.54
CA SER A 110 12.47 9.55 -1.99
C SER A 110 10.94 9.71 -1.92
N PHE A 111 10.47 10.59 -1.05
CA PHE A 111 9.03 10.91 -0.98
C PHE A 111 8.45 11.34 -2.34
N LYS A 112 9.21 12.14 -3.11
CA LYS A 112 8.78 12.59 -4.44
C LYS A 112 8.73 11.43 -5.42
N ASP A 113 9.76 10.60 -5.47
CA ASP A 113 9.81 9.45 -6.39
C ASP A 113 8.65 8.48 -6.11
N ALA A 114 8.33 8.27 -4.82
CA ALA A 114 7.17 7.47 -4.41
C ALA A 114 5.84 8.06 -4.90
N ILE A 115 5.65 9.39 -4.85
CA ILE A 115 4.47 10.05 -5.42
C ILE A 115 4.37 9.77 -6.92
N PHE A 116 5.44 10.03 -7.67
CA PHE A 116 5.44 9.88 -9.12
C PHE A 116 5.21 8.43 -9.53
N ARG A 117 5.86 7.48 -8.85
CA ARG A 117 5.65 6.06 -9.08
C ARG A 117 4.21 5.67 -8.80
N ALA A 118 3.65 6.06 -7.66
CA ALA A 118 2.30 5.67 -7.27
C ALA A 118 1.25 6.21 -8.26
N ILE A 119 1.40 7.45 -8.73
CA ILE A 119 0.55 8.01 -9.81
C ILE A 119 0.72 7.21 -11.10
N ASN A 120 1.95 6.89 -11.51
CA ASN A 120 2.18 6.18 -12.76
C ASN A 120 1.72 4.70 -12.73
N GLU A 121 1.87 4.02 -11.60
CA GLU A 121 1.43 2.64 -11.40
C GLU A 121 -0.10 2.55 -11.44
N GLU A 122 -0.82 3.40 -10.69
CA GLU A 122 -2.28 3.28 -10.58
C GLU A 122 -3.07 4.12 -11.60
N LEU A 123 -2.54 5.26 -12.08
CA LEU A 123 -3.23 6.18 -12.98
C LEU A 123 -2.55 6.33 -14.35
N GLY A 124 -1.32 5.81 -14.51
CA GLY A 124 -0.53 6.04 -15.72
C GLY A 124 -1.14 5.45 -16.99
N SER A 125 -2.00 4.44 -16.90
CA SER A 125 -2.66 3.82 -18.07
C SER A 125 -3.61 4.78 -18.79
N ILE A 126 -4.24 5.71 -18.06
CA ILE A 126 -5.16 6.70 -18.65
C ILE A 126 -4.49 8.04 -18.96
N LEU A 127 -3.27 8.25 -18.46
CA LEU A 127 -2.53 9.50 -18.65
C LEU A 127 -1.65 9.50 -19.93
N LYS A 128 -1.41 8.34 -20.54
CA LYS A 128 -0.47 8.16 -21.67
C LYS A 128 -1.01 8.53 -23.05
N ASP A 129 -2.29 8.88 -23.19
CA ASP A 129 -2.93 9.18 -24.47
C ASP A 129 -2.70 10.64 -24.96
N GLY A 130 -1.43 10.97 -25.20
CA GLY A 130 -1.03 12.07 -26.09
C GLY A 130 -0.97 13.49 -25.51
N ASN A 131 -1.32 13.69 -24.24
CA ASN A 131 -1.15 14.97 -23.54
C ASN A 131 0.11 14.99 -22.68
N GLU A 132 0.73 16.16 -22.52
CA GLU A 132 1.82 16.36 -21.57
C GLU A 132 1.27 16.24 -20.14
N VAL A 133 1.55 15.11 -19.50
CA VAL A 133 1.12 14.84 -18.12
C VAL A 133 1.95 15.70 -17.18
N SER A 134 1.35 16.74 -16.62
CA SER A 134 1.98 17.53 -15.57
C SER A 134 1.49 17.08 -14.19
N ILE A 135 2.44 16.72 -13.34
CA ILE A 135 2.22 16.38 -11.93
C ILE A 135 2.88 17.48 -11.09
N ASN A 136 2.07 18.26 -10.39
CA ASN A 136 2.54 19.38 -9.56
C ASN A 136 2.27 19.08 -8.09
N ILE A 137 3.33 18.88 -7.31
CA ILE A 137 3.22 18.74 -5.85
C ILE A 137 3.05 20.13 -5.25
N VAL A 138 1.95 20.36 -4.52
CA VAL A 138 1.64 21.65 -3.92
C VAL A 138 2.68 21.97 -2.84
N ASN A 139 3.37 23.11 -3.00
CA ASN A 139 4.42 23.51 -2.07
C ASN A 139 3.86 23.71 -0.64
N GLY A 140 4.56 23.20 0.37
CA GLY A 140 4.13 23.29 1.76
C GLY A 140 2.97 22.36 2.18
N SER A 141 2.47 21.50 1.28
CA SER A 141 1.38 20.56 1.60
C SER A 141 1.85 19.28 2.31
N TYR A 142 3.16 19.04 2.39
CA TYR A 142 3.73 17.84 2.99
C TYR A 142 3.31 17.69 4.46
N LYS A 143 2.85 16.48 4.83
CA LYS A 143 2.54 16.10 6.21
C LYS A 143 3.02 14.69 6.50
N GLU A 144 3.49 14.48 7.72
CA GLU A 144 3.83 13.17 8.27
C GLU A 144 2.88 12.83 9.43
N LYS A 145 2.37 11.60 9.47
CA LYS A 145 1.51 11.09 10.54
C LYS A 145 1.89 9.65 10.84
N VAL A 146 2.00 9.30 12.12
CA VAL A 146 2.17 7.91 12.55
C VAL A 146 0.87 7.42 13.17
N GLU A 147 0.39 6.27 12.70
CA GLU A 147 -0.81 5.63 13.22
C GLU A 147 -0.54 4.18 13.59
N GLU A 148 -1.11 3.73 14.71
CA GLU A 148 -1.10 2.33 15.10
C GLU A 148 -2.53 1.78 15.11
N ARG A 149 -2.76 0.71 14.36
CA ARG A 149 -4.07 0.06 14.27
C ARG A 149 -3.94 -1.40 13.84
N ASN A 150 -5.00 -2.17 14.02
CA ASN A 150 -5.07 -3.52 13.46
C ASN A 150 -5.04 -3.48 11.92
N SER A 151 -4.24 -4.34 11.31
CA SER A 151 -4.18 -4.45 9.86
C SER A 151 -5.45 -5.10 9.32
N MET A 152 -6.17 -4.36 8.47
CA MET A 152 -7.33 -4.93 7.75
C MET A 152 -6.91 -6.04 6.77
N SER A 153 -5.71 -5.94 6.21
CA SER A 153 -5.18 -6.95 5.28
C SER A 153 -4.66 -8.19 6.00
N TYR A 154 -4.25 -8.04 7.26
CA TYR A 154 -3.66 -9.09 8.08
C TYR A 154 -4.32 -9.08 9.47
N PRO A 155 -5.58 -9.54 9.60
CA PRO A 155 -6.26 -9.58 10.90
C PRO A 155 -5.40 -10.25 11.97
N GLY A 156 -5.38 -9.67 13.18
CA GLY A 156 -4.56 -10.14 14.30
C GLY A 156 -3.10 -9.65 14.29
N LEU A 157 -2.61 -9.08 13.18
CA LEU A 157 -1.29 -8.46 13.10
C LEU A 157 -1.43 -6.93 13.28
N PRO A 158 -1.03 -6.36 14.43
CA PRO A 158 -1.04 -4.91 14.61
C PRO A 158 -0.04 -4.26 13.65
N ALA A 159 -0.37 -3.07 13.19
CA ALA A 159 0.45 -2.33 12.24
C ALA A 159 0.71 -0.89 12.70
N ARG A 160 1.95 -0.45 12.52
CA ARG A 160 2.38 0.93 12.59
C ARG A 160 2.52 1.46 11.16
N TYR A 161 1.68 2.41 10.79
CA TYR A 161 1.75 3.10 9.52
C TYR A 161 2.48 4.43 9.71
N VAL A 162 3.56 4.63 8.97
CA VAL A 162 4.21 5.94 8.81
C VAL A 162 3.69 6.51 7.50
N LEU A 163 2.77 7.46 7.59
CA LEU A 163 2.05 8.05 6.47
C LEU A 163 2.72 9.37 6.11
N TYR A 164 3.18 9.47 4.87
CA TYR A 164 3.69 10.70 4.28
C TYR A 164 2.68 11.16 3.24
N SER A 165 2.16 12.38 3.36
CA SER A 165 1.11 12.89 2.47
C SER A 165 1.47 14.23 1.86
N ALA A 166 0.96 14.48 0.66
CA ALA A 166 1.02 15.77 0.00
C ALA A 166 -0.20 15.95 -0.91
N ASP A 167 -0.55 17.22 -1.14
CA ASP A 167 -1.54 17.60 -2.12
C ASP A 167 -0.85 17.69 -3.49
N VAL A 168 -1.50 17.13 -4.52
CA VAL A 168 -0.94 17.04 -5.87
C VAL A 168 -2.00 17.41 -6.90
N GLU A 169 -1.61 18.23 -7.86
CA GLU A 169 -2.41 18.52 -9.05
C GLU A 169 -1.92 17.64 -10.21
N VAL A 170 -2.84 16.91 -10.85
CA VAL A 170 -2.54 16.03 -11.98
C VAL A 170 -3.43 16.42 -13.15
N ASN A 171 -2.82 16.85 -14.25
CA ASN A 171 -3.55 17.16 -15.48
C ASN A 171 -3.84 15.90 -16.29
N GLY A 172 -4.94 15.92 -17.06
CA GLY A 172 -5.34 14.82 -17.94
C GLY A 172 -6.22 13.74 -17.29
N LEU A 173 -6.65 13.93 -16.04
CA LEU A 173 -7.60 13.02 -15.39
C LEU A 173 -9.05 13.29 -15.85
N PRO A 174 -9.91 12.26 -15.95
CA PRO A 174 -11.33 12.42 -16.22
C PRO A 174 -12.05 13.23 -15.13
N ASP A 175 -13.03 14.05 -15.53
CA ASP A 175 -13.89 14.81 -14.59
C ASP A 175 -14.89 13.91 -13.81
N GLY A 176 -15.20 12.73 -14.35
CA GLY A 176 -16.17 11.79 -13.78
C GLY A 176 -15.55 10.65 -12.98
N GLU A 177 -16.37 9.66 -12.60
CA GLU A 177 -15.86 8.39 -12.08
C GLU A 177 -15.16 7.60 -13.20
N PHE A 178 -14.08 6.92 -12.86
CA PHE A 178 -13.32 6.10 -13.80
C PHE A 178 -12.68 4.91 -13.10
N CYS A 179 -12.16 3.96 -13.87
CA CYS A 179 -11.38 2.85 -13.32
C CYS A 179 -10.08 2.69 -14.10
N THR A 180 -9.08 2.14 -13.42
CA THR A 180 -7.77 1.83 -14.00
C THR A 180 -7.39 0.39 -13.67
N GLU A 181 -6.61 -0.23 -14.53
CA GLU A 181 -6.08 -1.58 -14.32
C GLU A 181 -4.64 -1.52 -13.82
N GLU A 182 -4.32 -2.38 -12.85
CA GLU A 182 -2.96 -2.50 -12.31
C GLU A 182 -2.13 -3.45 -13.19
N ALA A 183 -0.96 -2.99 -13.63
CA ALA A 183 -0.03 -3.82 -14.40
C ALA A 183 0.67 -4.87 -13.51
N GLU A 184 1.17 -5.97 -14.10
CA GLU A 184 1.89 -7.00 -13.33
C GLU A 184 3.15 -6.42 -12.66
N GLU A 185 3.15 -6.41 -11.32
CA GLU A 185 4.20 -5.81 -10.47
C GLU A 185 5.52 -6.61 -10.44
N TYR A 186 5.49 -7.93 -10.71
CA TYR A 186 6.64 -8.83 -10.53
C TYR A 186 7.13 -9.45 -11.85
N PRO A 187 8.10 -8.82 -12.55
CA PRO A 187 8.64 -9.33 -13.80
C PRO A 187 9.65 -10.49 -13.64
N ASP A 188 10.14 -10.78 -12.43
CA ASP A 188 11.24 -11.73 -12.19
C ASP A 188 10.79 -13.13 -11.70
N SER A 189 11.48 -14.19 -12.11
CA SER A 189 10.91 -15.55 -12.22
C SER A 189 10.60 -16.29 -10.91
N GLU A 190 11.35 -16.09 -9.82
CA GLU A 190 11.07 -16.73 -8.53
C GLU A 190 10.01 -15.97 -7.72
N GLU A 191 10.12 -14.65 -7.66
CA GLU A 191 9.14 -13.78 -7.00
C GLU A 191 7.80 -13.83 -7.73
N LYS A 192 7.80 -13.93 -9.06
CA LYS A 192 6.61 -14.13 -9.87
C LYS A 192 5.82 -15.36 -9.46
N ARG A 193 6.47 -16.51 -9.23
CA ARG A 193 5.78 -17.74 -8.77
C ARG A 193 5.15 -17.58 -7.39
N VAL A 194 5.75 -16.77 -6.53
CA VAL A 194 5.19 -16.45 -5.21
C VAL A 194 4.05 -15.43 -5.36
N ALA A 195 4.21 -14.44 -6.24
CA ALA A 195 3.22 -13.42 -6.55
C ALA A 195 1.95 -14.01 -7.19
N GLU A 196 2.07 -15.06 -8.00
CA GLU A 196 0.93 -15.82 -8.52
C GLU A 196 0.04 -16.42 -7.42
N LYS A 197 0.61 -16.69 -6.24
CA LYS A 197 -0.13 -17.16 -5.06
C LYS A 197 -0.62 -16.03 -4.16
N ALA A 198 -0.20 -14.80 -4.43
CA ALA A 198 -0.55 -13.62 -3.66
C ALA A 198 -1.87 -13.02 -4.16
N VAL A 199 -2.63 -12.39 -3.27
CA VAL A 199 -3.83 -11.63 -3.69
C VAL A 199 -3.36 -10.24 -4.12
N SER A 200 -3.52 -9.90 -5.40
CA SER A 200 -3.16 -8.59 -5.97
C SER A 200 -4.40 -7.77 -6.30
N VAL A 201 -4.24 -6.46 -6.46
CA VAL A 201 -5.31 -5.63 -7.01
C VAL A 201 -5.30 -5.83 -8.53
N LYS A 202 -6.48 -5.77 -9.13
CA LYS A 202 -6.66 -5.84 -10.58
C LYS A 202 -7.20 -4.53 -11.13
N LYS A 203 -8.16 -3.95 -10.42
CA LYS A 203 -8.79 -2.69 -10.79
C LYS A 203 -8.93 -1.76 -9.61
N HIS A 204 -8.71 -0.49 -9.88
CA HIS A 204 -8.93 0.61 -8.96
C HIS A 204 -10.11 1.43 -9.48
N PHE A 205 -11.06 1.76 -8.60
CA PHE A 205 -12.24 2.55 -8.96
C PHE A 205 -12.20 3.91 -8.29
N TRP A 206 -12.15 4.95 -9.11
CA TRP A 206 -11.87 6.32 -8.71
C TRP A 206 -13.09 7.20 -8.82
N LYS A 207 -13.24 8.12 -7.86
CA LYS A 207 -14.27 9.16 -7.92
C LYS A 207 -13.81 10.44 -7.24
N TRP A 208 -14.32 11.55 -7.75
CA TRP A 208 -14.14 12.86 -7.15
C TRP A 208 -15.17 13.06 -6.03
N VAL A 209 -14.70 13.50 -4.86
CA VAL A 209 -15.55 13.87 -3.73
C VAL A 209 -15.26 15.29 -3.29
N SER A 210 -16.20 15.94 -2.60
CA SER A 210 -15.94 17.24 -1.97
C SER A 210 -14.74 17.12 -1.03
N SER A 211 -13.84 18.11 -1.06
CA SER A 211 -12.63 18.11 -0.23
C SER A 211 -12.94 18.09 1.27
N ASP A 212 -14.10 18.61 1.66
CA ASP A 212 -14.57 18.63 3.05
C ASP A 212 -15.00 17.23 3.55
N SER A 213 -15.27 16.30 2.63
CA SER A 213 -15.74 14.95 2.94
C SER A 213 -14.59 13.96 3.20
N VAL A 214 -13.33 14.35 2.97
CA VAL A 214 -12.17 13.46 3.11
C VAL A 214 -11.49 13.73 4.45
N HIS A 215 -11.74 12.87 5.45
CA HIS A 215 -11.06 12.95 6.74
C HIS A 215 -9.65 12.33 6.65
N SER A 216 -8.67 13.04 7.22
CA SER A 216 -7.22 12.70 7.21
C SER A 216 -6.82 11.76 8.34
#